data_AF-A0A842UE97-F1
#
_entry.id   AF-A0A842UE97-F1
#
_cell.length_a   1.000
_cell.length_b   1.000
_cell.length_c   1.000
_cell.angle_alpha   90.00
_cell.angle_beta   90.00
_cell.angle_gamma   90.00
#
_symmetry.space_group_name_H-M   'P 1'
#
loop_
_entity.id
_entity.type
_entity.pdbx_description
1 polymer ?
#
loop_
_entity_poly.entity_id
_entity_poly.type
_entity_poly.pdbx_seq_one_letter_code
_entity_poly.pdbx_strand_id
1 'polypeptide(L)'
;MPRLKGIIETVKHDRKRKTSYGKLTHYKRGGQIPFKAPYDMKLMPGDEVYYTRPSTPAIRSGRTMPRPWGTKTVKVIGIVGRSKVPRY
;
A
#
# COMPACT_ATOMS: atom_id res chain seq x y z
N MET A 1 -11.84 -6.84 8.54
CA MET A 1 -10.62 -6.89 7.69
C MET A 1 -9.39 -6.78 8.58
N PRO A 2 -8.41 -7.70 8.51
CA PRO A 2 -7.20 -7.59 9.32
C PRO A 2 -6.35 -6.39 8.85
N ARG A 3 -5.98 -5.52 9.79
CA ARG A 3 -5.08 -4.39 9.55
C ARG A 3 -3.65 -4.94 9.56
N LEU A 4 -2.96 -4.84 8.44
CA LEU A 4 -1.56 -5.23 8.33
C LEU A 4 -0.68 -4.00 8.53
N LYS A 5 0.51 -4.21 9.10
CA LYS A 5 1.53 -3.18 9.28
C LYS A 5 2.66 -3.40 8.28
N GLY A 6 3.22 -2.33 7.75
CA GLY A 6 4.44 -2.38 6.95
C GLY A 6 5.16 -1.04 6.94
N ILE A 7 6.37 -1.04 6.39
CA ILE A 7 7.20 0.15 6.20
C ILE A 7 7.20 0.50 4.73
N ILE A 8 7.03 1.77 4.38
CA ILE A 8 7.18 2.24 3.01
C ILE A 8 8.65 2.26 2.64
N GLU A 9 9.05 1.54 1.59
CA GLU A 9 10.43 1.59 1.10
C GLU A 9 10.61 2.64 0.00
N THR A 10 9.67 2.65 -0.95
CA THR A 10 9.69 3.57 -2.08
C THR A 10 8.31 4.15 -2.26
N VAL A 11 8.25 5.45 -2.56
CA VAL A 11 7.01 6.15 -2.88
C VAL A 11 7.27 7.11 -4.04
N LYS A 12 6.31 7.13 -4.96
CA LYS A 12 6.20 8.10 -6.03
C LYS A 12 4.86 8.80 -5.89
N HIS A 13 4.88 10.10 -6.09
CA HIS A 13 3.69 10.92 -6.04
C HIS A 13 3.32 11.40 -7.43
N ASP A 14 2.09 11.12 -7.85
CA ASP A 14 1.51 11.68 -9.06
C ASP A 14 0.53 12.79 -8.67
N ARG A 15 0.98 14.03 -8.83
CA ARG A 15 0.21 15.24 -8.52
C ARG A 15 -0.99 15.42 -9.46
N LYS A 16 -0.88 15.00 -10.73
CA LYS A 16 -1.99 15.10 -11.69
C LYS A 16 -3.13 14.16 -11.30
N ARG A 17 -2.79 12.93 -10.90
CA ARG A 17 -3.76 11.92 -10.47
C ARG A 17 -4.15 12.01 -8.99
N LYS A 18 -3.53 12.91 -8.21
CA LYS A 18 -3.67 13.01 -6.75
C LYS A 18 -3.53 11.63 -6.07
N THR A 19 -2.57 10.84 -6.52
CA THR A 19 -2.28 9.50 -5.98
C THR A 19 -0.81 9.31 -5.65
N SER A 20 -0.54 8.61 -4.56
CA SER A 20 0.78 8.08 -4.21
C SER A 20 0.81 6.58 -4.48
N TYR A 21 1.90 6.09 -5.04
CA TYR A 21 2.09 4.66 -5.28
C TYR A 21 3.55 4.28 -5.04
N GLY A 22 3.81 3.02 -4.74
CA GLY A 22 5.16 2.60 -4.39
C GLY A 22 5.21 1.16 -3.90
N LYS A 23 6.27 0.84 -3.16
CA LYS A 23 6.43 -0.46 -2.50
C LYS A 23 6.59 -0.28 -1.00
N LEU A 24 5.94 -1.17 -0.25
CA LEU A 24 6.10 -1.30 1.19
C LEU A 24 6.55 -2.71 1.55
N THR A 25 7.26 -2.85 2.65
CA THR A 25 7.71 -4.13 3.19
C THR A 25 6.87 -4.51 4.40
N HIS A 26 6.34 -5.72 4.39
CA HIS A 26 5.48 -6.23 5.45
C HIS A 26 6.31 -6.76 6.64
N TYR A 27 6.03 -6.27 7.86
CA TYR A 27 6.79 -6.65 9.06
C TYR A 27 6.85 -8.16 9.32
N LYS A 28 5.74 -8.90 9.18
CA LYS A 28 5.73 -10.33 9.53
C LYS A 28 6.30 -11.27 8.46
N ARG A 29 6.48 -10.80 7.21
CA ARG A 29 6.82 -11.69 6.08
C ARG A 29 8.05 -11.22 5.31
N GLY A 30 8.59 -10.03 5.59
CA GLY A 30 9.75 -9.47 4.90
C GLY A 30 9.55 -9.26 3.39
N GLY A 31 8.31 -9.33 2.89
CA GLY A 31 8.01 -9.24 1.46
C GLY A 31 7.67 -7.82 1.03
N GLN A 32 8.25 -7.38 -0.09
CA GLN A 32 7.87 -6.15 -0.79
C GLN A 32 6.51 -6.30 -1.47
N ILE A 33 5.64 -5.34 -1.26
CA ILE A 33 4.27 -5.33 -1.78
C ILE A 33 3.99 -3.96 -2.40
N PRO A 34 3.47 -3.90 -3.63
CA PRO A 34 3.06 -2.64 -4.23
C PRO A 34 1.86 -2.06 -3.49
N PHE A 35 1.84 -0.75 -3.28
CA PHE A 35 0.72 -0.05 -2.65
C PHE A 35 0.24 1.13 -3.47
N LYS A 36 -1.01 1.53 -3.21
CA LYS A 36 -1.61 2.77 -3.71
C LYS A 36 -2.33 3.48 -2.57
N ALA A 37 -2.12 4.79 -2.48
CA ALA A 37 -2.67 5.66 -1.47
C ALA A 37 -3.09 7.00 -2.08
N PRO A 38 -4.00 7.76 -1.45
CA PRO A 38 -4.26 9.14 -1.84
C PRO A 38 -3.01 10.02 -1.63
N TYR A 39 -2.84 11.04 -2.47
CA TYR A 39 -1.72 11.99 -2.39
C TYR A 39 -1.70 12.75 -1.06
N ASP A 40 -2.89 13.02 -0.51
CA ASP A 40 -3.07 13.81 0.72
C ASP A 40 -2.43 13.17 1.96
N MET A 41 -2.18 11.85 1.94
CA MET A 41 -1.49 11.17 3.03
C MET A 41 -0.02 11.59 3.17
N LYS A 42 0.58 12.23 2.14
CA LYS A 42 1.99 12.68 2.16
C LYS A 42 2.95 11.60 2.69
N LEU A 43 2.77 10.38 2.17
CA LEU A 43 3.58 9.21 2.56
C LEU A 43 5.04 9.41 2.18
N MET A 44 5.96 9.07 3.06
CA MET A 44 7.40 9.14 2.81
C MET A 44 8.05 7.75 2.94
N PRO A 45 9.21 7.52 2.28
CA PRO A 45 10.03 6.35 2.56
C PRO A 45 10.42 6.31 4.04
N GLY A 46 10.28 5.15 4.68
CA GLY A 46 10.49 4.96 6.11
C GLY A 46 9.21 5.05 6.93
N ASP A 47 8.11 5.59 6.41
CA ASP A 47 6.86 5.68 7.16
C ASP A 47 6.28 4.29 7.45
N GLU A 48 5.87 4.10 8.71
CA GLU A 48 5.12 2.93 9.11
C GLU A 48 3.64 3.14 8.81
N VAL A 49 3.03 2.22 8.08
CA VAL A 49 1.65 2.34 7.63
C VAL A 49 0.81 1.11 7.94
N TYR A 50 -0.45 1.38 8.27
CA TYR A 50 -1.50 0.39 8.23
C TYR A 50 -2.03 0.28 6.80
N TYR A 51 -2.08 -0.93 6.30
CA TYR A 51 -2.69 -1.22 5.01
C TYR A 51 -3.61 -2.43 5.11
N THR A 52 -4.56 -2.48 4.19
CA THR A 52 -5.33 -3.71 3.95
C THR A 52 -4.92 -4.29 2.62
N ARG A 53 -4.75 -5.62 2.62
CA ARG A 53 -4.83 -6.35 1.36
C ARG A 53 -6.27 -6.26 0.89
N PRO A 54 -6.54 -5.97 -0.39
CA PRO A 54 -7.83 -6.33 -0.94
C PRO A 54 -7.99 -7.82 -0.63
N SER A 55 -9.02 -8.17 0.15
CA SER A 55 -9.46 -9.55 0.25
C SER A 55 -9.54 -10.03 -1.20
N THR A 56 -8.82 -11.10 -1.52
CA THR A 56 -8.93 -11.84 -2.78
C THR A 56 -10.34 -11.64 -3.33
N PRO A 57 -10.57 -11.17 -4.57
CA PRO A 57 -11.94 -11.07 -5.05
C PRO A 57 -12.55 -12.44 -4.82
N ALA A 58 -13.53 -12.50 -3.91
CA ALA A 58 -14.29 -13.71 -3.71
C ALA A 58 -14.83 -14.02 -5.10
N ILE A 59 -14.43 -15.16 -5.66
CA ILE A 59 -15.08 -15.72 -6.83
C ILE A 59 -16.50 -16.04 -6.34
N ARG A 60 -17.37 -15.04 -6.36
CA ARG A 60 -18.79 -15.24 -6.16
C ARG A 60 -19.24 -15.86 -7.47
N SER A 61 -19.62 -17.13 -7.38
CA SER A 61 -20.16 -17.94 -8.46
C SER A 61 -21.01 -17.10 -9.41
N GLY A 62 -20.55 -16.95 -10.65
CA GLY A 62 -21.27 -16.28 -11.72
C GLY A 62 -20.89 -14.81 -11.90
N ARG A 63 -20.18 -14.56 -13.01
CA ARG A 63 -20.07 -13.28 -13.73
C ARG A 63 -18.95 -12.33 -13.26
N THR A 64 -18.11 -12.00 -14.24
CA THR A 64 -17.04 -11.00 -14.32
C THR A 64 -15.64 -11.52 -13.98
N MET A 65 -14.85 -11.75 -15.05
CA MET A 65 -13.43 -12.05 -15.02
C MET A 65 -12.67 -11.17 -14.00
N PRO A 66 -11.73 -11.72 -13.21
CA PRO A 66 -10.79 -10.90 -12.47
C PRO A 66 -10.01 -10.08 -13.49
N ARG A 67 -10.16 -8.75 -13.46
CA ARG A 67 -9.34 -7.85 -14.29
C ARG A 67 -7.86 -8.24 -14.11
N PRO A 68 -7.09 -8.47 -15.18
CA PRO A 68 -5.73 -9.00 -15.12
C PRO A 68 -4.70 -7.95 -14.68
N TRP A 69 -5.07 -7.06 -13.76
CA TRP A 69 -4.09 -6.22 -13.06
C TRP A 69 -3.44 -7.08 -11.97
N GLY A 70 -2.56 -7.97 -12.44
CA GLY A 70 -1.83 -9.02 -11.72
C GLY A 70 -0.78 -8.51 -10.71
N THR A 71 -1.10 -7.50 -9.93
CA THR A 71 -0.34 -7.14 -8.73
C THR A 71 -1.33 -6.82 -7.63
N LYS A 72 -1.27 -7.58 -6.52
CA LYS A 72 -2.08 -7.38 -5.30
C LYS A 72 -1.71 -6.05 -4.65
N THR A 73 -2.12 -4.95 -5.27
CA THR A 73 -1.84 -3.59 -4.79
C THR A 73 -2.62 -3.37 -3.51
N VAL A 74 -1.91 -3.08 -2.43
CA VAL A 74 -2.54 -2.87 -1.13
C VAL A 74 -2.96 -1.41 -0.98
N LYS A 75 -4.06 -1.19 -0.26
CA LYS A 75 -4.54 0.15 0.05
C LYS A 75 -4.02 0.55 1.41
N VAL A 76 -3.29 1.65 1.47
CA VAL A 76 -2.85 2.25 2.72
C VAL A 76 -4.06 2.96 3.36
N ILE A 77 -4.31 2.67 4.64
CA ILE A 77 -5.46 3.19 5.40
C ILE A 77 -5.03 4.31 6.33
N GLY A 78 -3.84 4.20 6.92
CA GLY A 78 -3.36 5.19 7.87
C GLY A 78 -1.87 5.07 8.08
N ILE A 79 -1.26 6.16 8.56
CA ILE A 79 0.12 6.19 9.03
C ILE A 79 0.11 5.80 10.50
N VAL A 80 0.93 4.81 10.86
CA VAL A 80 1.09 4.34 12.25
C VAL A 80 2.07 5.25 12.98
N GLY A 81 3.19 5.54 12.32
CA GLY A 81 4.25 6.38 12.81
C GLY A 81 5.05 6.92 11.62
N ARG A 82 5.40 8.19 11.66
CA ARG A 82 6.39 8.74 10.73
C ARG A 82 7.75 8.41 11.29
N SER A 83 8.54 7.65 10.54
CA SER A 83 9.89 7.38 10.97
C SER A 83 10.67 8.69 10.90
N LYS A 84 11.13 9.15 12.06
CA LYS A 84 11.83 10.41 12.28
C LYS A 84 13.29 10.27 11.81
N VAL A 85 13.52 9.61 10.68
CA VAL A 85 14.87 9.38 10.15
C VAL A 85 15.17 10.52 9.18
N PRO A 86 15.91 11.56 9.60
CA PRO A 86 16.60 12.40 8.64
C PRO A 86 17.59 11.48 7.92
N ARG A 87 17.46 11.34 6.60
CA ARG A 87 18.60 10.89 5.81
C ARG A 87 19.52 12.09 5.70
N TYR A 88 20.59 12.05 6.50
CA TYR A 88 21.73 12.97 6.45
C TYR A 88 22.34 12.96 5.04
#